data_AF-X0YU27-F1
#
_entry.id   AF-X0YU27-F1
#
_cell.length_a   1.000
_cell.length_b   1.000
_cell.length_c   1.000
_cell.angle_alpha   90.00
_cell.angle_beta   90.00
_cell.angle_gamma   90.00
#
_symmetry.space_group_name_H-M   'P 1'
#
loop_
_entity.id
_entity.type
_entity.pdbx_description
1 polymer ?
#
loop_
_entity_poly.entity_id
_entity_poly.type
_entity_poly.pdbx_seq_one_letter_code
_entity_poly.pdbx_strand_id
1 'polypeptide(L)'
;IPTTAIQLDLGRVLVEELKELGLEGVIQDEFGFVYANLPPSKGYEKAKPIGLLAHVDTSPAVNGKNVKPVIHHNYDGKEIKFAQDKDLTLNFDDSPPSTV
;
A
#
# COMPACT_ATOMS: atom_id res chain seq x y z
N ILE A 1 -4.30 -15.68 -6.19
CA ILE A 1 -3.25 -16.56 -5.60
C ILE A 1 -1.95 -15.76 -5.64
N PRO A 2 -1.30 -15.49 -4.50
CA PRO A 2 -0.06 -14.74 -4.43
C PRO A 2 0.99 -15.46 -5.26
N THR A 3 1.71 -14.70 -6.07
CA THR A 3 2.69 -15.22 -7.01
C THR A 3 4.06 -15.39 -6.35
N THR A 4 4.30 -14.80 -5.18
CA THR A 4 5.58 -14.89 -4.47
C THR A 4 5.40 -15.10 -2.97
N ALA A 5 6.32 -15.84 -2.35
CA ALA A 5 6.29 -16.12 -0.91
C ALA A 5 6.36 -14.83 -0.05
N ILE A 6 7.03 -13.79 -0.55
CA ILE A 6 7.17 -12.50 0.14
C ILE A 6 5.83 -11.78 0.32
N GLN A 7 4.87 -11.97 -0.61
CA GLN A 7 3.51 -11.44 -0.45
C GLN A 7 2.79 -12.05 0.76
N LEU A 8 3.06 -13.33 1.06
CA LEU A 8 2.51 -13.98 2.25
C LEU A 8 3.14 -13.40 3.51
N ASP A 9 4.44 -13.11 3.50
CA ASP A 9 5.15 -12.53 4.64
C ASP A 9 4.59 -11.15 5.00
N LEU A 10 4.37 -10.27 4.00
CA LEU A 10 3.71 -8.98 4.22
C LEU A 10 2.30 -9.15 4.77
N GLY A 11 1.53 -10.12 4.26
CA GLY A 11 0.19 -10.42 4.80
C GLY A 11 0.21 -10.82 6.27
N ARG A 12 1.22 -11.57 6.73
CA ARG A 12 1.38 -11.92 8.15
C ARG A 12 1.68 -10.71 9.02
N VAL A 13 2.53 -9.79 8.54
CA VAL A 13 2.78 -8.51 9.23
C VAL A 13 1.49 -7.72 9.39
N LEU A 14 0.69 -7.61 8.31
CA LEU A 14 -0.60 -6.91 8.36
C LEU A 14 -1.58 -7.58 9.32
N VAL A 15 -1.64 -8.92 9.37
CA VAL A 15 -2.49 -9.63 10.35
C VAL A 15 -2.13 -9.26 11.78
N GLU A 16 -0.85 -9.17 12.13
CA GLU A 16 -0.45 -8.78 13.48
C GLU A 16 -0.78 -7.31 13.76
N GLU A 17 -0.49 -6.38 12.84
CA GLU A 17 -0.85 -4.97 13.01
C GLU A 17 -2.38 -4.76 13.14
N LEU A 18 -3.19 -5.46 12.34
CA LEU A 18 -4.66 -5.36 12.39
C LEU A 18 -5.22 -5.90 13.72
N LYS A 19 -4.60 -6.94 14.30
CA LYS A 19 -4.94 -7.42 15.65
C LYS A 19 -4.55 -6.40 16.72
N GLU A 20 -3.36 -5.80 16.62
CA GLU A 20 -2.89 -4.76 17.55
C GLU A 20 -3.79 -3.52 17.52
N LEU A 21 -4.34 -3.17 16.35
CA LEU A 21 -5.35 -2.13 16.17
C LEU A 21 -6.73 -2.48 16.75
N GLY A 22 -6.94 -3.73 17.20
CA GLY A 22 -8.18 -4.19 17.82
C GLY A 22 -9.29 -4.54 16.82
N LEU A 23 -8.94 -4.88 15.58
CA LEU A 23 -9.93 -5.38 14.62
C LEU A 23 -10.32 -6.83 14.94
N GLU A 24 -11.51 -7.21 14.51
CA GLU A 24 -12.09 -8.53 14.72
C GLU A 24 -11.99 -9.40 13.48
N GLY A 25 -12.03 -10.72 13.65
CA GLY A 25 -12.02 -11.68 12.54
C GLY A 25 -10.78 -11.59 11.66
N VAL A 26 -9.65 -11.15 12.21
CA VAL A 26 -8.41 -10.95 11.45
C VAL A 26 -7.81 -12.28 11.03
N ILE A 27 -7.75 -12.52 9.72
CA ILE A 27 -7.19 -13.75 9.14
C ILE A 27 -6.41 -13.45 7.87
N GLN A 28 -5.44 -14.31 7.56
CA GLN A 28 -4.88 -14.47 6.23
C GLN A 28 -5.27 -15.86 5.73
N ASP A 29 -5.94 -15.94 4.58
CA ASP A 29 -6.34 -17.23 4.00
C ASP A 29 -5.19 -17.93 3.26
N GLU A 30 -5.43 -19.17 2.81
CA GLU A 30 -4.46 -19.96 2.05
C GLU A 30 -4.08 -19.33 0.70
N PHE A 31 -4.94 -18.44 0.20
CA PHE A 31 -4.73 -17.68 -1.03
C PHE A 31 -4.13 -16.31 -0.77
N GLY A 32 -3.61 -16.05 0.44
CA GLY A 32 -2.89 -14.84 0.81
C GLY A 32 -3.75 -13.58 0.97
N PHE A 33 -5.08 -13.68 0.94
CA PHE A 33 -5.94 -12.54 1.22
C PHE A 33 -5.99 -12.28 2.72
N VAL A 34 -5.85 -11.01 3.10
CA VAL A 34 -5.97 -10.56 4.48
C VAL A 34 -7.35 -9.94 4.66
N TYR A 35 -8.09 -10.42 5.67
CA TYR A 35 -9.40 -9.91 6.04
C TYR A 35 -9.37 -9.42 7.48
N ALA A 36 -10.10 -8.36 7.77
CA ALA A 36 -10.34 -7.84 9.11
C ALA A 36 -11.64 -7.04 9.14
N ASN A 37 -12.29 -6.99 10.29
CA ASN A 37 -13.51 -6.24 10.51
C ASN A 37 -13.29 -5.18 11.60
N LEU A 38 -13.54 -3.92 11.27
CA LEU A 38 -13.62 -2.85 12.26
C LEU A 38 -15.05 -2.79 12.80
N PRO A 39 -15.29 -2.98 14.11
CA PRO A 39 -16.64 -2.88 14.66
C PRO A 39 -17.23 -1.48 14.45
N PRO A 40 -18.56 -1.36 14.33
CA PRO A 40 -19.21 -0.07 14.16
C PRO A 40 -18.91 0.84 15.35
N SER A 41 -18.71 2.13 15.07
CA SER A 41 -18.67 3.14 16.13
C SER A 41 -20.01 3.19 16.85
N LYS A 42 -19.99 3.53 18.15
CA LYS A 42 -21.20 3.61 18.98
C LYS A 42 -22.27 4.49 18.32
N GLY A 43 -23.48 3.96 18.19
CA GLY A 43 -24.61 4.63 17.54
C GLY A 43 -24.75 4.36 16.04
N TYR A 44 -23.81 3.63 15.43
CA TYR A 44 -23.83 3.24 14.02
C TYR A 44 -23.98 1.73 13.81
N GLU A 45 -24.46 0.99 14.81
CA GLU A 45 -24.58 -0.47 14.77
C GLU A 45 -25.54 -0.98 13.67
N LYS A 46 -26.42 -0.11 13.17
CA LYS A 46 -27.36 -0.39 12.06
C LYS A 46 -26.94 0.21 10.72
N ALA A 47 -25.80 0.90 10.67
CA ALA A 47 -25.30 1.46 9.43
C ALA A 47 -24.90 0.34 8.46
N LYS A 48 -25.01 0.61 7.16
CA LYS A 48 -24.57 -0.35 6.14
C LYS A 48 -23.04 -0.44 6.16
N PRO A 49 -22.46 -1.66 6.23
CA PRO A 49 -21.01 -1.83 6.14
C PRO A 49 -20.46 -1.34 4.79
N ILE A 50 -19.22 -0.85 4.81
CA ILE A 50 -18.43 -0.54 3.63
C ILE A 50 -17.14 -1.38 3.65
N GLY A 51 -16.60 -1.68 2.47
CA GLY A 51 -15.32 -2.39 2.33
C GLY A 51 -14.23 -1.46 1.81
N LEU A 52 -13.05 -1.52 2.40
CA LEU A 52 -11.85 -0.89 1.90
C LEU A 52 -10.92 -1.99 1.39
N LEU A 53 -10.45 -1.86 0.16
CA LEU A 53 -9.64 -2.88 -0.52
C LEU A 53 -8.34 -2.25 -0.99
N ALA A 54 -7.24 -2.98 -0.79
CA ALA A 54 -5.91 -2.66 -1.31
C ALA A 54 -5.24 -3.96 -1.76
N HIS A 55 -4.31 -3.87 -2.71
CA HIS A 55 -3.49 -4.99 -3.13
C HIS A 55 -2.09 -4.88 -2.50
N VAL A 56 -1.41 -6.02 -2.32
CA VAL A 56 -0.14 -6.12 -1.58
C VAL A 56 1.09 -6.22 -2.48
N ASP A 57 0.90 -6.47 -3.77
CA ASP A 57 1.96 -6.66 -4.75
C ASP A 57 2.41 -5.35 -5.40
N THR A 58 3.66 -5.35 -5.89
CA THR A 58 4.23 -4.26 -6.68
C THR A 58 4.32 -4.68 -8.16
N SER A 59 4.29 -3.71 -9.07
CA SER A 59 4.43 -3.95 -10.51
C SER A 59 5.71 -4.74 -10.83
N PRO A 60 5.66 -5.72 -11.76
CA PRO A 60 6.84 -6.44 -12.22
C PRO A 60 7.74 -5.63 -13.15
N ALA A 61 7.28 -4.47 -13.63
CA ALA A 61 8.02 -3.64 -14.59
C ALA A 61 9.31 -3.05 -14.00
N VAL A 62 9.39 -2.89 -12.68
CA VAL A 62 10.54 -2.36 -11.96
C VAL A 62 10.79 -3.17 -10.69
N ASN A 63 12.04 -3.22 -10.24
CA ASN A 63 12.40 -4.03 -9.07
C ASN A 63 11.91 -3.38 -7.76
N GLY A 64 11.03 -4.07 -7.04
CA GLY A 64 10.53 -3.65 -5.72
C GLY A 64 11.41 -4.06 -4.53
N LYS A 65 12.57 -4.68 -4.74
CA LYS A 65 13.48 -5.12 -3.68
C LYS A 65 14.46 -4.02 -3.28
N ASN A 66 14.75 -3.90 -1.99
CA ASN A 66 15.71 -2.94 -1.42
C ASN A 66 15.41 -1.47 -1.77
N VAL A 67 14.12 -1.14 -1.84
CA VAL A 67 13.66 0.25 -2.04
C VAL A 67 14.26 1.14 -0.95
N LYS A 68 14.73 2.33 -1.35
CA LYS A 68 15.26 3.36 -0.45
C LYS A 68 14.36 4.59 -0.56
N PRO A 69 13.34 4.70 0.29
CA PRO A 69 12.43 5.85 0.27
C PRO A 69 13.21 7.15 0.48
N VAL A 70 12.89 8.16 -0.33
CA VAL A 70 13.40 9.53 -0.16
C VAL A 70 12.21 10.42 0.17
N ILE A 71 12.26 11.10 1.31
CA ILE A 71 11.15 11.92 1.80
C ILE A 71 11.47 13.39 1.51
N HIS A 72 10.66 14.01 0.66
CA HIS A 72 10.73 15.43 0.35
C HIS A 72 9.66 16.18 1.15
N HIS A 73 10.02 16.74 2.30
CA HIS A 73 9.13 17.60 3.09
C HIS A 73 8.97 18.97 2.43
N ASN A 74 7.77 19.56 2.50
CA ASN A 74 7.48 20.89 1.97
C ASN A 74 7.93 21.06 0.50
N TYR A 75 7.64 20.06 -0.34
CA TYR A 75 8.03 20.04 -1.75
C TYR A 75 7.65 21.36 -2.45
N ASP A 76 8.63 22.00 -3.07
CA ASP A 76 8.50 23.34 -3.66
C ASP A 76 8.05 23.34 -5.12
N GLY A 77 7.67 22.16 -5.63
CA GLY A 77 7.24 21.98 -7.01
C GLY A 77 8.37 21.97 -8.04
N LYS A 78 9.65 21.99 -7.62
CA LYS A 78 10.77 21.88 -8.56
C LYS A 78 11.12 20.42 -8.85
N GLU A 79 11.78 20.18 -9.96
CA GLU A 79 12.25 18.85 -10.36
C GLU A 79 12.95 18.07 -9.23
N ILE A 80 12.67 16.78 -9.15
CA ILE A 80 13.30 15.88 -8.18
C ILE A 80 14.37 15.06 -8.90
N LYS A 81 15.64 15.24 -8.49
CA LYS A 81 16.76 14.44 -8.97
C LYS A 81 16.91 13.18 -8.13
N PHE A 82 17.14 12.05 -8.77
CA PHE A 82 17.28 10.78 -8.06
C PHE A 82 18.70 10.68 -7.47
N ALA A 83 18.79 10.35 -6.18
CA ALA A 83 20.08 10.27 -5.49
C ALA A 83 21.00 9.16 -6.05
N GLN A 84 20.43 8.14 -6.69
CA GLN A 84 21.14 6.96 -7.17
C GLN A 84 21.35 6.96 -8.69
N ASP A 85 20.67 7.85 -9.39
CA ASP A 85 20.75 7.96 -10.84
C ASP A 85 20.68 9.45 -11.19
N LYS A 86 21.83 9.99 -11.63
CA LYS A 86 21.94 11.43 -11.93
C LYS A 86 21.29 11.81 -13.25
N ASP A 87 21.03 10.84 -14.11
CA ASP A 87 20.41 11.03 -15.42
C ASP A 87 18.87 10.97 -15.30
N LEU A 88 18.36 10.37 -14.22
CA LEU A 88 16.94 10.34 -13.92
C LEU A 88 16.51 11.60 -13.15
N THR A 89 15.52 12.29 -13.71
CA THR A 89 14.87 13.45 -13.08
C THR A 89 13.36 13.28 -13.18
N LEU A 90 12.65 13.44 -12.06
CA LEU A 90 11.19 13.52 -12.05
C LEU A 90 10.81 14.97 -12.37
N ASN A 91 10.26 15.19 -13.56
CA ASN A 91 9.78 16.50 -14.02
C ASN A 91 8.31 16.38 -14.49
N PHE A 92 7.68 17.53 -14.77
CA PHE A 92 6.28 17.56 -15.21
C PHE A 92 6.09 17.16 -16.67
N ASP A 93 7.09 17.39 -17.53
CA ASP A 93 7.01 17.14 -18.97
C ASP A 93 6.91 15.64 -19.29
N ASP A 94 7.49 14.79 -18.44
CA ASP A 94 7.48 13.32 -18.57
C ASP A 94 6.22 12.67 -18.00
N SER A 95 5.29 13.44 -17.43
CA SER A 95 4.04 12.90 -16.89
C SER A 95 3.02 12.65 -18.02
N PRO A 96 2.33 11.49 -18.07
CA PRO A 96 1.28 11.28 -19.04
C PRO A 96 0.21 12.38 -18.91
N PRO A 97 -0.39 12.86 -20.01
CA PRO A 97 -1.40 13.89 -19.95
C PRO A 97 -2.54 13.42 -19.04
N SER A 98 -2.95 14.28 -18.11
CA SER A 98 -4.10 14.03 -17.25
C SER A 98 -5.38 14.11 -18.09
N THR A 99 -5.66 13.09 -18.90
CA THR A 99 -6.97 12.89 -19.49
C THR A 99 -7.92 12.50 -18.37
N VAL A 100 -8.74 13.47 -17.96
CA VAL A 100 -10.00 13.26 -17.22
C VAL A 100 -11.02 12.62 -18.15
#